data_AF-A0A9D9P1T1-F1
#
_entry.id   AF-A0A9D9P1T1-F1
#
_cell.length_a   1.000
_cell.length_b   1.000
_cell.length_c   1.000
_cell.angle_alpha   90.00
_cell.angle_beta   90.00
_cell.angle_gamma   90.00
#
_symmetry.space_group_name_H-M   'P 1'
#
loop_
_entity.id
_entity.type
_entity.pdbx_description
1 polymer ?
#
loop_
_entity_poly.entity_id
_entity_poly.type
_entity_poly.pdbx_seq_one_letter_code
_entity_poly.pdbx_strand_id
1 'polypeptide(L)'
;MSFDLWLWLLVLVSALLLVTIELTEDYLEQGWPRIRRPADGWASSDSVHLLWTAVGMLVFPGIVLLLMNLAVIVWRELGMTLVLLLGSILLAFGWAAYLLLISQIGGVDQYLESIGITLPLAIVAVLIVGDLLLLVSLISVLPDVSLRGIVP
;
A
#
# COMPACT_ATOMS: atom_id res chain seq x y z
N MET A 1 15.33 -23.53 5.92
CA MET A 1 14.02 -23.45 5.24
C MET A 1 13.39 -22.06 5.33
N SER A 2 13.63 -21.24 6.37
CA SER A 2 13.03 -19.90 6.49
C SER A 2 13.59 -18.87 5.49
N PHE A 3 14.89 -18.92 5.18
CA PHE A 3 15.53 -17.99 4.24
C PHE A 3 14.88 -18.02 2.84
N ASP A 4 14.66 -19.23 2.29
CA ASP A 4 14.00 -19.39 0.99
C ASP A 4 12.61 -18.76 1.00
N LEU A 5 11.84 -18.91 2.09
CA LEU A 5 10.49 -18.36 2.20
C LEU A 5 10.48 -16.83 2.16
N TRP A 6 11.41 -16.17 2.87
CA TRP A 6 11.52 -14.71 2.85
C TRP A 6 11.93 -14.18 1.48
N LEU A 7 12.83 -14.88 0.80
CA LEU A 7 13.24 -14.54 -0.55
C LEU A 7 12.08 -14.69 -1.55
N TRP A 8 11.33 -15.79 -1.47
CA TRP A 8 10.11 -15.97 -2.27
C TRP A 8 9.06 -14.90 -2.00
N LEU A 9 8.88 -14.50 -0.74
CA LEU A 9 7.93 -13.46 -0.37
C LEU A 9 8.37 -12.09 -0.90
N LEU A 10 9.66 -11.77 -0.87
CA LEU A 10 10.22 -10.56 -1.48
C LEU A 10 10.00 -10.53 -3.00
N VAL A 11 10.23 -11.67 -3.68
CA VAL A 11 9.96 -11.80 -5.12
C VAL A 11 8.46 -11.64 -5.41
N LEU A 12 7.59 -12.29 -4.62
CA LEU A 12 6.14 -12.18 -4.75
C LEU A 12 5.65 -10.74 -4.59
N VAL A 13 6.07 -10.05 -3.52
CA VAL A 13 5.67 -8.66 -3.26
C VAL A 13 6.20 -7.73 -4.34
N SER A 14 7.41 -7.96 -4.84
CA SER A 14 7.98 -7.20 -5.97
C SER A 14 7.16 -7.39 -7.25
N ALA A 15 6.81 -8.63 -7.59
CA ALA A 15 5.98 -8.92 -8.75
C ALA A 15 4.57 -8.31 -8.61
N LEU A 16 3.98 -8.42 -7.42
CA LEU A 16 2.66 -7.85 -7.15
C LEU A 16 2.68 -6.32 -7.17
N LEU A 17 3.78 -5.67 -6.76
CA LEU A 17 3.97 -4.23 -6.93
C LEU A 17 3.92 -3.84 -8.40
N LEU A 18 4.64 -4.55 -9.29
CA LEU A 18 4.63 -4.27 -10.72
C LEU A 18 3.22 -4.38 -11.30
N VAL A 19 2.50 -5.46 -10.95
CA VAL A 19 1.08 -5.62 -11.34
C VAL A 19 0.22 -4.46 -10.81
N THR A 20 0.47 -4.02 -9.58
CA THR A 20 -0.26 -2.87 -9.00
C THR A 20 0.01 -1.59 -9.78
N ILE A 21 1.26 -1.35 -10.20
CA ILE A 21 1.61 -0.19 -11.02
C ILE A 21 0.86 -0.24 -12.35
N GLU A 22 0.92 -1.37 -13.08
CA GLU A 22 0.24 -1.52 -14.37
C GLU A 22 -1.27 -1.28 -14.24
N LEU A 23 -1.91 -1.90 -13.24
CA LEU A 23 -3.35 -1.70 -13.00
C LEU A 23 -3.69 -0.27 -12.59
N THR A 24 -2.83 0.40 -11.83
CA THR A 24 -3.02 1.80 -11.45
C THR A 24 -2.87 2.72 -12.67
N GLU A 25 -1.89 2.46 -13.54
CA GLU A 25 -1.72 3.21 -14.80
C GLU A 25 -2.95 3.05 -15.68
N ASP A 26 -3.40 1.81 -15.93
CA ASP A 26 -4.63 1.54 -16.69
C ASP A 26 -5.84 2.25 -16.09
N TYR A 27 -6.00 2.21 -14.76
CA TYR A 27 -7.10 2.87 -14.06
C TYR A 27 -7.05 4.40 -14.22
N LEU A 28 -5.87 5.01 -14.16
CA LEU A 28 -5.68 6.45 -14.34
C LEU A 28 -5.88 6.89 -15.80
N GLU A 29 -5.40 6.10 -16.76
CA GLU A 29 -5.53 6.38 -18.20
C GLU A 29 -6.99 6.38 -18.65
N GLN A 30 -7.85 5.58 -18.03
CA GLN A 30 -9.29 5.62 -18.31
C GLN A 30 -9.96 6.97 -18.00
N GLY A 31 -9.35 7.77 -17.11
CA GLY A 31 -9.79 9.13 -16.79
C GLY A 31 -9.45 10.17 -17.88
N TRP A 32 -8.62 9.82 -18.87
CA TRP A 32 -8.07 10.73 -19.88
C TRP A 32 -8.66 10.49 -21.30
N PRO A 33 -9.05 11.56 -22.02
CA PRO A 33 -10.32 12.24 -21.85
C PRO A 33 -11.48 11.46 -22.51
N ARG A 34 -12.21 10.66 -21.73
CA ARG A 34 -13.64 10.44 -22.00
C ARG A 34 -14.39 11.04 -20.84
N ILE A 35 -14.78 12.30 -21.03
CA ILE A 35 -15.74 13.00 -20.17
C ILE A 35 -17.04 12.19 -20.21
N ARG A 36 -17.15 11.17 -19.35
CA ARG A 36 -18.45 10.61 -18.99
C ARG A 36 -19.09 11.70 -18.16
N ARG A 37 -20.00 12.47 -18.78
CA ARG A 37 -20.93 13.31 -18.03
C ARG A 37 -21.57 12.41 -16.97
N PRO A 38 -21.44 12.72 -15.67
CA PRO A 38 -22.19 11.99 -14.65
C PRO A 38 -23.67 12.09 -15.02
N ALA A 39 -24.35 10.96 -15.18
CA ALA A 39 -25.77 10.94 -15.52
C ALA A 39 -26.61 11.56 -14.40
N ASP A 40 -26.11 11.53 -13.16
CA ASP A 40 -26.80 11.99 -11.98
C ASP A 40 -25.91 12.98 -11.20
N GLY A 41 -26.30 14.25 -11.18
CA GLY A 41 -25.54 15.33 -10.56
C GLY A 41 -25.55 15.26 -9.04
N TRP A 42 -24.54 14.64 -8.43
CA TRP A 42 -24.32 14.67 -6.98
C TRP A 42 -22.84 14.93 -6.70
N ALA A 43 -22.55 16.03 -6.00
CA ALA A 43 -21.22 16.48 -5.58
C ALA A 43 -20.46 15.50 -4.65
N SER A 44 -21.05 14.34 -4.32
CA SER A 44 -20.41 13.28 -3.53
C SER A 44 -19.42 12.42 -4.34
N SER A 45 -19.56 12.38 -5.67
CA SER A 45 -18.68 11.59 -6.56
C SER A 45 -17.22 12.02 -6.47
N ASP A 46 -16.96 13.34 -6.43
CA ASP A 46 -15.60 13.88 -6.42
C ASP A 46 -14.86 13.58 -5.11
N SER A 47 -15.55 13.64 -3.97
CA SER A 47 -14.93 13.41 -2.66
C SER A 47 -14.56 11.94 -2.43
N VAL A 48 -15.39 11.01 -2.92
CA VAL A 48 -15.11 9.57 -2.85
C VAL A 48 -13.92 9.22 -3.74
N HIS A 49 -13.86 9.77 -4.96
CA HIS A 49 -12.71 9.61 -5.85
C HIS A 49 -11.41 10.13 -5.22
N LEU A 50 -11.43 11.34 -4.64
CA LEU A 50 -10.26 11.91 -3.96
C LEU A 50 -9.75 11.02 -2.84
N LEU A 51 -10.64 10.44 -2.03
CA LEU A 51 -10.22 9.54 -0.95
C LEU A 51 -9.60 8.25 -1.49
N TRP A 52 -10.11 7.68 -2.58
CA TRP A 52 -9.47 6.53 -3.23
C TRP A 52 -8.11 6.86 -3.84
N THR A 53 -7.92 8.09 -4.36
CA THR A 53 -6.57 8.53 -4.77
C THR A 53 -5.62 8.63 -3.57
N ALA A 54 -6.11 9.07 -2.41
CA ALA A 54 -5.32 9.11 -1.18
C ALA A 54 -4.95 7.70 -0.69
N VAL A 55 -5.86 6.72 -0.83
CA VAL A 55 -5.56 5.30 -0.58
C VAL A 55 -4.39 4.85 -1.45
N GLY A 56 -4.46 5.08 -2.77
CA GLY A 56 -3.36 4.74 -3.69
C GLY A 56 -2.04 5.40 -3.31
N MET A 57 -2.07 6.69 -2.95
CA MET A 57 -0.89 7.44 -2.50
C MET A 57 -0.22 6.86 -1.25
N LEU A 58 -0.97 6.18 -0.37
CA LEU A 58 -0.45 5.52 0.82
C LEU A 58 -0.02 4.07 0.56
N VAL A 59 -0.71 3.33 -0.31
CA VAL A 59 -0.36 1.94 -0.65
C VAL A 59 1.07 1.83 -1.20
N PHE A 60 1.48 2.73 -2.10
CA PHE A 60 2.82 2.66 -2.71
C PHE A 60 3.97 2.82 -1.69
N PRO A 61 4.01 3.88 -0.86
CA PRO A 61 4.98 3.99 0.23
C PRO A 61 4.98 2.77 1.16
N GLY A 62 3.81 2.26 1.53
CA GLY A 62 3.69 1.06 2.35
C GLY A 62 4.36 -0.17 1.73
N ILE A 63 4.12 -0.44 0.44
CA ILE A 63 4.74 -1.55 -0.28
C ILE A 63 6.27 -1.38 -0.33
N VAL A 64 6.75 -0.15 -0.58
CA VAL A 64 8.20 0.14 -0.57
C VAL A 64 8.80 -0.12 0.81
N LEU A 65 8.14 0.32 1.89
CA LEU A 65 8.58 0.04 3.26
C LEU A 65 8.60 -1.46 3.57
N LEU A 66 7.58 -2.20 3.11
CA LEU A 66 7.54 -3.66 3.26
C LEU A 66 8.71 -4.32 2.52
N LEU A 67 8.96 -3.94 1.27
CA LEU A 67 10.09 -4.44 0.48
C LEU A 67 11.44 -4.15 1.15
N MET A 68 11.62 -2.94 1.70
CA MET A 68 12.83 -2.61 2.45
C MET A 68 13.00 -3.48 3.69
N ASN A 69 11.94 -3.67 4.49
CA ASN A 69 11.98 -4.54 5.67
C ASN A 69 12.34 -5.99 5.28
N LEU A 70 11.72 -6.51 4.22
CA LEU A 70 12.00 -7.87 3.72
C LEU A 70 13.43 -8.00 3.19
N ALA A 71 13.93 -7.01 2.46
CA ALA A 71 15.30 -7.00 1.97
C ALA A 71 16.31 -7.03 3.13
N VAL A 72 16.04 -6.27 4.20
CA VAL A 72 16.88 -6.28 5.40
C VAL A 72 16.80 -7.61 6.14
N ILE A 73 15.62 -8.22 6.24
CA ILE A 73 15.44 -9.56 6.83
C ILE A 73 16.25 -10.61 6.05
N VAL A 74 16.17 -10.60 4.73
CA VAL A 74 16.92 -11.52 3.86
C VAL A 74 18.42 -11.25 3.99
N TRP A 75 18.85 -9.99 3.98
CA TRP A 75 20.28 -9.64 4.05
C TRP A 75 20.92 -10.01 5.41
N ARG A 76 20.23 -9.72 6.51
CA ARG A 76 20.77 -9.90 7.87
C ARG A 76 20.30 -11.20 8.55
N GLU A 77 19.56 -12.03 7.83
CA GLU A 77 18.95 -13.27 8.33
C GLU A 77 18.16 -13.07 9.63
N LEU A 78 17.40 -11.97 9.71
CA LEU A 78 16.67 -11.58 10.91
C LEU A 78 15.32 -12.30 11.02
N GLY A 79 14.83 -12.42 12.25
CA GLY A 79 13.48 -12.89 12.51
C GLY A 79 12.42 -11.81 12.23
N MET A 80 11.19 -12.25 11.97
CA MET A 80 10.04 -11.37 11.83
C MET A 80 9.62 -10.80 13.19
N THR A 81 9.48 -9.48 13.28
CA THR A 81 8.99 -8.80 14.49
C THR A 81 7.46 -8.73 14.47
N LEU A 82 6.84 -8.63 15.66
CA LEU A 82 5.39 -8.45 15.77
C LEU A 82 4.92 -7.14 15.12
N VAL A 83 5.74 -6.09 15.20
CA VAL A 83 5.49 -4.77 14.60
C VAL A 83 5.46 -4.88 13.07
N LEU A 84 6.45 -5.57 12.48
CA LEU A 84 6.47 -5.83 11.05
C LEU A 84 5.27 -6.65 10.61
N LEU A 85 4.92 -7.70 11.35
CA LEU A 85 3.76 -8.54 11.03
C LEU A 85 2.46 -7.73 11.03
N LEU A 86 2.23 -6.94 12.07
CA LEU A 86 1.02 -6.13 12.16
C LEU A 86 0.98 -5.08 11.04
N GLY A 87 2.08 -4.36 10.80
CA GLY A 87 2.18 -3.39 9.71
C GLY A 87 1.92 -4.02 8.33
N SER A 88 2.49 -5.21 8.09
CA SER A 88 2.30 -5.97 6.85
C SER A 88 0.85 -6.42 6.65
N ILE A 89 0.16 -6.84 7.72
CA ILE A 89 -1.24 -7.24 7.67
C ILE A 89 -2.13 -6.04 7.35
N LEU A 90 -1.92 -4.90 8.02
CA LEU A 90 -2.70 -3.68 7.77
C LEU A 90 -2.51 -3.18 6.34
N LEU A 91 -1.25 -3.18 5.85
CA LEU A 91 -0.95 -2.86 4.46
C LEU A 91 -1.65 -3.85 3.51
N ALA A 92 -1.59 -5.15 3.77
CA ALA A 92 -2.22 -6.15 2.91
C ALA A 92 -3.74 -5.94 2.78
N PHE A 93 -4.43 -5.54 3.85
CA PHE A 93 -5.85 -5.19 3.79
C PHE A 93 -6.13 -3.97 2.92
N GLY A 94 -5.38 -2.87 3.12
CA GLY A 94 -5.56 -1.66 2.32
C GLY A 94 -5.18 -1.86 0.86
N TRP A 95 -4.10 -2.61 0.62
CA TRP A 95 -3.64 -2.96 -0.72
C TRP A 95 -4.63 -3.85 -1.45
N ALA A 96 -5.19 -4.87 -0.80
CA ALA A 96 -6.21 -5.74 -1.40
C ALA A 96 -7.46 -4.94 -1.79
N ALA A 97 -7.94 -4.04 -0.91
CA ALA A 97 -9.08 -3.19 -1.23
C ALA A 97 -8.79 -2.25 -2.41
N TYR A 98 -7.58 -1.68 -2.47
CA TYR A 98 -7.15 -0.86 -3.59
C TYR A 98 -7.04 -1.65 -4.90
N LEU A 99 -6.48 -2.86 -4.87
CA LEU A 99 -6.41 -3.77 -6.02
C LEU A 99 -7.81 -4.12 -6.56
N LEU A 100 -8.78 -4.39 -5.67
CA LEU A 100 -10.16 -4.65 -6.07
C LEU A 100 -10.78 -3.45 -6.79
N LEU A 101 -10.49 -2.22 -6.34
CA LEU A 101 -10.94 -1.01 -7.01
C LEU A 101 -10.32 -0.87 -8.41
N ILE A 102 -8.98 -0.92 -8.51
CA ILE A 102 -8.29 -0.62 -9.77
C ILE A 102 -8.37 -1.75 -10.79
N SER A 103 -8.59 -2.99 -10.37
CA SER A 103 -8.72 -4.14 -11.28
C SER A 103 -10.03 -4.15 -12.07
N GLN A 104 -11.05 -3.40 -11.63
CA GLN A 104 -12.37 -3.27 -12.29
C GLN A 104 -13.04 -4.62 -12.62
N ILE A 105 -12.74 -5.67 -11.86
CA ILE A 105 -13.27 -7.00 -12.10
C ILE A 105 -14.76 -7.00 -11.75
N GLY A 106 -15.62 -7.23 -12.75
CA GLY A 106 -17.04 -7.54 -12.54
C GLY A 106 -17.91 -6.42 -11.96
N GLY A 107 -17.53 -5.14 -12.12
CA GLY A 107 -18.30 -4.00 -11.60
C GLY A 107 -18.14 -3.74 -10.09
N VAL A 108 -17.11 -4.33 -9.47
CA VAL A 108 -16.81 -4.17 -8.04
C VAL A 108 -16.42 -2.73 -7.68
N ASP A 109 -15.89 -1.98 -8.64
CA ASP A 109 -15.64 -0.54 -8.56
C ASP A 109 -16.94 0.23 -8.22
N GLN A 110 -18.02 -0.02 -8.95
CA GLN A 110 -19.32 0.63 -8.73
C GLN A 110 -19.91 0.26 -7.36
N TYR A 111 -19.68 -0.97 -6.90
CA TYR A 111 -20.10 -1.41 -5.57
C TYR A 111 -19.30 -0.72 -4.47
N LEU A 112 -17.97 -0.64 -4.60
CA LEU A 112 -17.09 0.04 -3.66
C LEU A 112 -17.39 1.54 -3.56
N GLU A 113 -17.69 2.19 -4.70
CA GLU A 113 -18.12 3.59 -4.74
C GLU A 113 -19.49 3.78 -4.09
N SER A 114 -20.41 2.81 -4.22
CA SER A 114 -21.75 2.88 -3.61
C SER A 114 -21.75 2.84 -2.08
N ILE A 115 -20.71 2.24 -1.46
CA ILE A 115 -20.51 2.26 0.00
C ILE A 115 -20.23 3.69 0.50
N GLY A 116 -19.77 4.57 -0.40
CA GLY A 116 -19.50 5.97 -0.13
C GLY A 116 -18.19 6.18 0.62
N ILE A 117 -18.10 7.32 1.30
CA ILE A 117 -16.87 7.87 1.90
C ILE A 117 -16.29 7.01 3.03
N THR A 118 -17.13 6.24 3.73
CA THR A 118 -16.74 5.55 4.97
C THR A 118 -15.64 4.51 4.76
N LEU A 119 -15.73 3.72 3.67
CA LEU A 119 -14.78 2.66 3.39
C LEU A 119 -13.37 3.20 3.05
N PRO A 120 -13.19 4.09 2.06
CA PRO A 120 -11.86 4.61 1.74
C PRO A 120 -11.27 5.42 2.91
N LEU A 121 -12.09 6.11 3.71
CA LEU A 121 -11.62 6.79 4.92
C LEU A 121 -11.06 5.82 5.97
N ALA A 122 -11.74 4.70 6.20
CA ALA A 122 -11.25 3.66 7.11
C ALA A 122 -9.94 3.05 6.60
N ILE A 123 -9.84 2.80 5.29
CA ILE A 123 -8.63 2.27 4.66
C ILE A 123 -7.47 3.25 4.80
N VAL A 124 -7.68 4.55 4.58
CA VAL A 124 -6.66 5.59 4.79
C VAL A 124 -6.11 5.53 6.21
N ALA A 125 -6.98 5.47 7.23
CA ALA A 125 -6.54 5.39 8.62
C ALA A 125 -5.73 4.11 8.90
N VAL A 126 -6.18 2.97 8.36
CA VAL A 126 -5.48 1.68 8.47
C VAL A 126 -4.11 1.73 7.82
N LEU A 127 -4.00 2.30 6.62
CA LEU A 127 -2.74 2.42 5.88
C LEU A 127 -1.76 3.35 6.58
N ILE A 128 -2.22 4.49 7.11
CA ILE A 128 -1.36 5.39 7.91
C ILE A 128 -0.73 4.63 9.08
N VAL A 129 -1.54 3.87 9.82
CA VAL A 129 -1.03 3.06 10.94
C VAL A 129 -0.08 1.96 10.44
N GLY A 130 -0.44 1.27 9.36
CA GLY A 130 0.40 0.25 8.73
C GLY A 130 1.77 0.77 8.34
N ASP A 131 1.81 1.88 7.60
CA ASP A 131 3.04 2.53 7.13
C ASP A 131 3.92 2.98 8.29
N LEU A 132 3.33 3.57 9.33
CA LEU A 132 4.06 3.96 10.52
C LEU A 132 4.69 2.75 11.22
N LEU A 133 3.96 1.63 11.34
CA LEU A 133 4.50 0.40 11.92
C LEU A 133 5.64 -0.17 11.07
N LEU A 134 5.50 -0.18 9.74
CA LEU A 134 6.56 -0.64 8.83
C LEU A 134 7.79 0.26 8.89
N LEU A 135 7.61 1.57 9.00
CA LEU A 135 8.68 2.54 9.17
C LEU A 135 9.42 2.35 10.50
N VAL A 136 8.69 2.20 11.61
CA VAL A 136 9.26 1.94 12.94
C VAL A 136 10.04 0.62 12.93
N SER A 137 9.48 -0.44 12.33
CA SER A 137 10.17 -1.71 12.16
C SER A 137 11.49 -1.54 11.41
N LEU A 138 11.48 -0.78 10.31
CA LEU A 138 12.68 -0.56 9.50
C LEU A 138 13.77 0.18 10.29
N ILE A 139 13.40 1.30 10.92
CA ILE A 139 14.32 2.13 11.73
C ILE A 139 14.91 1.32 12.88
N SER A 140 14.14 0.42 13.49
CA SER A 140 14.61 -0.41 14.61
C SER A 140 15.71 -1.40 14.23
N VAL A 141 15.87 -1.70 12.93
CA VAL A 141 16.85 -2.66 12.42
C VAL A 141 18.06 -1.96 11.77
N LEU A 142 17.91 -0.69 11.40
CA LEU A 142 19.01 0.14 10.90
C LEU A 142 20.08 0.29 12.00
N PRO A 143 21.37 0.11 11.68
CA PRO A 143 22.44 0.32 12.66
C PRO A 143 22.42 1.76 13.14
N ASP A 144 22.49 1.98 14.46
CA ASP A 144 22.66 3.29 15.06
C ASP A 144 23.90 3.96 14.46
N VAL A 145 23.69 4.91 13.55
CA VAL A 145 24.74 5.81 13.09
C VAL A 145 24.99 6.79 14.23
N SER A 146 25.63 6.30 15.29
CA SER A 146 25.98 7.12 16.44
C SER A 146 26.96 8.19 15.97
N LEU A 147 26.46 9.40 15.77
CA LEU A 147 27.24 10.62 15.53
C LEU A 147 28.24 10.91 16.68
N ARG A 148 28.24 10.11 17.76
CA ARG A 148 29.25 10.13 18.84
C ARG A 148 30.65 9.70 18.42
N GLY A 149 30.84 9.16 17.21
CA GLY A 149 32.17 8.90 16.65
C GLY A 149 32.80 10.08 15.91
N ILE A 150 32.06 11.18 15.67
CA ILE A 150 32.48 12.31 14.81
C ILE A 150 32.71 13.59 15.61
N VAL A 151 32.34 13.64 16.89
CA VAL A 151 32.69 14.75 17.79
C VAL A 151 33.85 14.28 18.68
N PRO A 152 35.03 14.92 18.59
CA PRO A 152 36.21 14.58 19.39
C PRO A 152 36.00 14.79 20.89
#